data_AF-A0A497KE99-F1
#
_entry.id   AF-A0A497KE99-F1
#
_cell.length_a   1.000
_cell.length_b   1.000
_cell.length_c   1.000
_cell.angle_alpha   90.00
_cell.angle_beta   90.00
_cell.angle_gamma   90.00
#
_symmetry.space_group_name_H-M   'P 1'
#
loop_
_entity.id
_entity.type
_entity.pdbx_description
1 polymer ?
#
loop_
_entity_poly.entity_id
_entity_poly.type
_entity_poly.pdbx_seq_one_letter_code
_entity_poly.pdbx_strand_id
1 'polypeptide(L)'
;MGKRYSAKLKFQVVTELLASDKTTAQVAKVYGVHPNTVNAWKKTFQEKGPDIFAEDNIVARYERQIAELEQLIGKKEVEIALLKGFLSSRR
;
A
#
# COMPACT_ATOMS: atom_id res chain seq x y z
N MET A 1 -9.75 -19.49 -8.41
CA MET A 1 -8.94 -18.26 -8.49
C MET A 1 -9.91 -17.08 -8.55
N GLY A 2 -9.93 -16.20 -7.55
CA GLY A 2 -10.92 -15.12 -7.47
C GLY A 2 -10.76 -14.08 -8.58
N LYS A 3 -11.87 -13.57 -9.13
CA LYS A 3 -11.86 -12.50 -10.15
C LYS A 3 -11.13 -11.28 -9.57
N ARG A 4 -10.06 -10.83 -10.24
CA ARG A 4 -9.30 -9.62 -9.85
C ARG A 4 -9.97 -8.39 -10.46
N TYR A 5 -10.24 -7.39 -9.64
CA TYR A 5 -10.81 -6.11 -10.06
C TYR A 5 -9.79 -5.00 -9.82
N SER A 6 -9.72 -4.03 -10.74
CA SER A 6 -8.82 -2.88 -10.63
C SER A 6 -9.23 -1.96 -9.48
N ALA A 7 -8.27 -1.24 -8.89
CA ALA A 7 -8.54 -0.27 -7.83
C ALA A 7 -9.55 0.80 -8.30
N LYS A 8 -9.41 1.28 -9.54
CA LYS A 8 -10.32 2.24 -10.18
C LYS A 8 -11.76 1.73 -10.20
N LEU A 9 -11.98 0.49 -10.63
CA LEU A 9 -13.32 -0.10 -10.70
C LEU A 9 -13.93 -0.25 -9.30
N LYS A 10 -13.15 -0.73 -8.32
CA LYS A 10 -13.62 -0.84 -6.93
C LYS A 10 -14.08 0.52 -6.39
N PHE A 11 -13.29 1.56 -6.61
CA PHE A 11 -13.61 2.92 -6.19
C PHE A 11 -14.89 3.42 -6.88
N GLN A 12 -14.99 3.32 -8.21
CA GLN A 12 -16.18 3.74 -8.95
C GLN A 12 -17.46 3.05 -8.45
N VAL A 13 -17.41 1.73 -8.24
CA VAL A 13 -18.55 0.94 -7.74
C VAL A 13 -18.99 1.41 -6.35
N VAL A 14 -18.04 1.63 -5.44
CA VAL A 14 -18.35 2.10 -4.09
C VAL A 14 -18.87 3.54 -4.11
N THR A 15 -18.28 4.42 -4.92
CA THR A 15 -18.75 5.80 -5.06
C THR A 15 -20.18 5.85 -5.59
N GLU A 16 -20.53 5.07 -6.62
CA GLU A 16 -21.91 5.03 -7.12
C GLU A 16 -22.88 4.49 -6.06
N LEU A 17 -22.48 3.46 -5.31
CA LEU A 17 -23.29 2.93 -4.21
C LEU A 17 -23.54 3.94 -3.09
N LEU A 18 -22.58 4.84 -2.82
CA LEU A 18 -22.70 5.86 -1.78
C LEU A 18 -23.39 7.14 -2.26
N ALA A 19 -23.30 7.45 -3.56
CA ALA A 19 -23.83 8.68 -4.15
C ALA A 19 -25.25 8.54 -4.73
N SER A 20 -25.78 7.33 -4.83
CA SER A 20 -27.11 7.07 -5.39
C SER A 20 -28.00 6.29 -4.42
N ASP A 21 -29.31 6.37 -4.60
CA ASP A 21 -30.30 5.58 -3.84
C ASP A 21 -30.36 4.10 -4.29
N LYS A 22 -29.37 3.63 -5.06
CA LYS A 22 -29.31 2.24 -5.53
C LYS A 22 -28.90 1.32 -4.40
N THR A 23 -29.60 0.20 -4.30
CA THR A 23 -29.20 -0.91 -3.42
C THR A 23 -27.92 -1.58 -3.89
N THR A 24 -27.21 -2.26 -2.98
CA THR A 24 -26.03 -3.08 -3.32
C THR A 24 -26.32 -4.06 -4.46
N ALA A 25 -27.51 -4.66 -4.49
CA ALA A 25 -27.90 -5.62 -5.53
C ALA A 25 -28.04 -4.97 -6.92
N GLN A 26 -28.57 -3.74 -6.98
CA GLN A 26 -28.69 -3.00 -8.24
C GLN A 26 -27.32 -2.58 -8.77
N VAL A 27 -26.45 -2.03 -7.91
CA VAL A 27 -25.08 -1.66 -8.32
C VAL A 27 -24.28 -2.90 -8.75
N ALA A 28 -24.37 -3.99 -7.98
CA ALA A 28 -23.78 -5.28 -8.33
C ALA A 28 -24.18 -5.74 -9.74
N LYS A 29 -25.48 -5.64 -10.07
CA LYS A 29 -26.01 -6.00 -11.39
C LYS A 29 -25.45 -5.12 -12.51
N VAL A 30 -25.40 -3.80 -12.31
CA VAL A 30 -24.88 -2.84 -13.31
C VAL A 30 -23.43 -3.14 -13.68
N TYR A 31 -22.60 -3.45 -12.68
CA TYR A 31 -21.16 -3.68 -12.88
C TYR A 31 -20.79 -5.15 -13.11
N GLY A 32 -21.76 -6.07 -13.09
CA GLY A 32 -21.50 -7.51 -13.23
C GLY A 32 -20.66 -8.09 -12.09
N VAL A 33 -20.79 -7.54 -10.88
CA VAL A 33 -20.06 -7.93 -9.67
C VAL A 33 -21.03 -8.58 -8.69
N HIS A 34 -20.58 -9.57 -7.93
CA HIS A 34 -21.44 -10.21 -6.92
C HIS A 34 -21.76 -9.23 -5.76
N PRO A 35 -23.00 -9.18 -5.22
CA PRO A 35 -23.38 -8.26 -4.14
C PRO A 35 -22.48 -8.33 -2.90
N ASN A 36 -22.06 -9.54 -2.49
CA ASN A 36 -21.11 -9.70 -1.38
C ASN A 36 -19.76 -9.03 -1.63
N THR A 37 -19.30 -9.02 -2.88
CA THR A 37 -18.05 -8.35 -3.26
C THR A 37 -18.19 -6.83 -3.17
N VAL A 38 -19.33 -6.28 -3.58
CA VAL A 38 -19.64 -4.85 -3.43
C VAL A 38 -19.70 -4.45 -1.96
N ASN A 39 -20.39 -5.24 -1.11
CA ASN A 39 -20.43 -5.01 0.33
C ASN A 39 -19.04 -5.06 0.97
N ALA A 40 -18.19 -6.02 0.56
CA ALA A 40 -16.81 -6.09 1.04
C ALA A 40 -16.02 -4.83 0.67
N TRP A 41 -16.16 -4.31 -0.55
CA TRP A 41 -15.49 -3.07 -0.94
C TRP A 41 -16.01 -1.84 -0.20
N LYS A 42 -17.33 -1.75 0.02
CA LYS A 42 -17.92 -0.68 0.84
C LYS A 42 -17.31 -0.68 2.24
N LYS A 43 -17.21 -1.86 2.87
CA LYS A 43 -16.59 -2.02 4.19
C LYS A 43 -15.13 -1.57 4.17
N THR A 44 -14.33 -2.07 3.22
CA THR A 44 -12.91 -1.66 3.09
C THR A 44 -12.76 -0.16 2.87
N PHE A 45 -13.65 0.45 2.08
CA PHE A 45 -13.63 1.89 1.84
C PHE A 45 -13.96 2.69 3.10
N GLN A 46 -14.91 2.24 3.91
CA GLN A 46 -15.25 2.88 5.18
C GLN A 46 -14.13 2.74 6.22
N GLU A 47 -13.45 1.59 6.25
CA GLU A 47 -12.34 1.34 7.19
C GLU A 47 -11.09 2.13 6.82
N LYS A 48 -10.71 2.16 5.53
CA LYS A 48 -9.49 2.81 5.05
C LYS A 48 -9.70 4.26 4.61
N GLY A 49 -10.95 4.68 4.46
CA GLY A 49 -11.31 6.04 4.04
C GLY A 49 -10.73 7.11 4.97
N PRO A 50 -10.84 6.97 6.31
CA PRO A 50 -10.21 7.90 7.25
C PRO A 50 -8.70 8.03 7.05
N ASP A 51 -8.00 6.94 6.74
CA ASP A 51 -6.54 6.94 6.53
C ASP A 51 -6.11 7.79 5.33
N ILE A 52 -7.00 8.06 4.36
CA ILE A 52 -6.72 8.95 3.22
C ILE A 52 -6.61 10.41 3.68
N PHE A 53 -7.36 10.78 4.72
CA PHE A 53 -7.39 12.14 5.27
C PHE A 53 -6.52 12.28 6.53
N ALA A 54 -6.12 11.18 7.14
CA ALA A 54 -5.02 11.19 8.08
C ALA A 54 -3.81 11.75 7.31
N GLU A 55 -3.26 12.86 7.78
CA GLU A 55 -1.97 13.40 7.32
C GLU A 55 -0.88 12.39 7.68
N ASP A 56 -0.84 11.31 6.92
CA ASP A 56 0.06 10.23 7.17
C ASP A 56 1.32 10.56 6.37
N ASN A 57 2.33 11.04 7.08
CA ASN A 57 3.69 11.24 6.60
C ASN A 57 4.36 9.91 6.27
N ILE A 58 3.62 8.94 5.71
CA ILE A 58 4.08 7.60 5.32
C ILE A 58 5.28 7.73 4.40
N VAL A 59 5.22 8.65 3.43
CA VAL A 59 6.34 8.95 2.53
C VAL A 59 7.53 9.46 3.34
N ALA A 60 7.36 10.47 4.19
CA ALA A 60 8.43 10.99 5.03
C ALA A 60 8.98 9.96 6.04
N ARG A 61 8.15 9.02 6.51
CA ARG A 61 8.52 7.91 7.38
C ARG A 61 9.37 6.91 6.63
N TYR A 62 8.96 6.54 5.41
CA TYR A 62 9.75 5.66 4.55
C TYR A 62 11.05 6.32 4.11
N GLU A 63 11.03 7.61 3.77
CA GLU A 63 12.24 8.39 3.45
C GLU A 63 13.23 8.40 4.63
N ARG A 64 12.73 8.62 5.86
CA ARG A 64 13.57 8.55 7.06
C ARG A 64 14.18 7.15 7.25
N GLN A 65 13.36 6.11 7.09
CA GLN A 65 13.82 4.74 7.22
C GLN A 65 14.85 4.36 6.14
N ILE A 66 14.67 4.84 4.90
CA ILE A 66 15.64 4.65 3.81
C ILE A 66 16.96 5.33 4.17
N ALA A 67 16.93 6.59 4.62
CA ALA A 67 18.13 7.31 5.01
C ALA A 67 18.92 6.61 6.14
N GLU A 68 18.21 6.07 7.15
CA GLU A 68 18.84 5.27 8.22
C GLU A 68 19.51 4.00 7.69
N LEU A 69 18.85 3.29 6.77
CA LEU A 69 19.39 2.08 6.16
C LEU A 69 20.61 2.38 5.28
N GLU A 70 20.57 3.45 4.49
CA GLU A 70 21.70 3.90 3.68
C GLU A 70 22.92 4.24 4.54
N GLN A 71 22.72 4.94 5.68
CA GLN A 71 23.80 5.20 6.64
C GLN A 71 24.39 3.92 7.22
N LEU A 72 23.56 2.93 7.57
CA LEU A 72 24.03 1.65 8.08
C LEU A 72 24.83 0.86 7.04
N ILE A 73 24.40 0.89 5.79
CA ILE A 73 25.13 0.26 4.67
C ILE A 73 26.51 0.92 4.53
N GLY A 74 26.58 2.26 4.48
CA GLY A 74 27.86 2.96 4.37
C GLY A 74 28.84 2.65 5.50
N LYS A 75 28.35 2.59 6.75
CA LYS A 75 29.18 2.17 7.91
C LYS A 75 29.75 0.76 7.73
N LYS A 76 28.92 -0.19 7.29
CA LYS A 76 29.33 -1.58 7.05
C LYS A 76 30.32 -1.70 5.88
N GLU A 77 30.17 -0.91 4.83
CA GLU A 77 31.12 -0.90 3.70
C GLU A 77 32.52 -0.44 4.16
N VAL A 78 32.59 0.61 4.99
CA VAL A 78 33.84 1.08 5.59
C VAL A 78 34.47 0.02 6.47
N GLU A 79 33.70 -0.62 7.36
CA GLU A 79 34.18 -1.72 8.22
C GLU A 79 34.77 -2.86 7.37
N ILE A 80 34.07 -3.28 6.31
CA ILE A 80 34.53 -4.33 5.39
C ILE A 80 35.83 -3.92 4.69
N ALA A 81 35.94 -2.67 4.22
CA ALA A 81 37.15 -2.17 3.56
C ALA A 81 38.36 -2.19 4.50
N LEU A 82 38.19 -1.76 5.76
CA LEU A 82 39.24 -1.79 6.78
C LEU A 82 39.68 -3.22 7.09
N LEU A 83 38.72 -4.15 7.28
CA LEU A 83 39.03 -5.56 7.54
C LEU A 83 39.79 -6.19 6.37
N LYS A 84 39.40 -5.90 5.13
CA LYS A 84 40.12 -6.36 3.93
C LYS A 84 41.55 -5.81 3.90
N GLY A 85 41.74 -4.52 4.15
CA GLY A 85 43.06 -3.90 4.20
C GLY A 85 43.97 -4.53 5.26
N PHE A 86 43.45 -4.77 6.46
CA PHE A 86 44.19 -5.43 7.54
C PHE A 86 44.62 -6.86 7.17
N LEU A 87 43.72 -7.65 6.57
CA LEU A 87 44.03 -9.02 6.15
C LEU A 87 45.04 -9.06 5.01
N SER A 88 44.99 -8.10 4.07
CA SER A 88 45.98 -7.97 3.00
C SER A 88 47.36 -7.55 3.51
N SER A 89 47.42 -6.76 4.58
CA SER A 89 48.69 -6.32 5.19
C SER A 89 49.42 -7.41 5.99
N ARG A 90 48.76 -8.53 6.31
CA ARG A 90 49.35 -9.67 7.05
C ARG A 90 49.89 -10.78 6.15
N ARG A 91 49.80 -10.62 4.83
CA ARG A 91 50.24 -11.60 3.84
C ARG A 91 51.57 -11.20 3.21
#